data_AF-A0A0B1XZC5-F1
#
_entry.id   AF-A0A0B1XZC5-F1
#
_cell.length_a   1.000
_cell.length_b   1.000
_cell.length_c   1.000
_cell.angle_alpha   90.00
_cell.angle_beta   90.00
_cell.angle_gamma   90.00
#
_symmetry.space_group_name_H-M   'P 1'
#
loop_
_entity.id
_entity.type
_entity.pdbx_description
1 polymer ?
#
loop_
_entity_poly.entity_id
_entity_poly.type
_entity_poly.pdbx_seq_one_letter_code
_entity_poly.pdbx_strand_id
1 'polypeptide(L)'
;MVTKAQTHPQARPAAKPKTDFERWQDYVNTSAQHPDQWNGYDCDIQSAVIEYNRFLMGTAGYQPLDWQIIKAMVWVETGADSPKWGSNPIQIGNPGDPGLNTLLRGKEGSDLIVPPAIRTKLNAASVATVPAWNIRAGIGYLLTRMAKFSIQSVPDADNKVYDVTVKAGDSLDKIARAQGSTLTELRALNPGASALKPGQVIKYRKAAMQQVITGWRPATTQNVAVLYNVGDPTYARKLDYALTLIHNGKAAACK
;
A
#
# COMPACT_ATOMS: atom_id res chain seq x y z
N MET A 1 -12.76 78.31 26.08
CA MET A 1 -12.27 77.66 24.85
C MET A 1 -11.84 76.25 25.22
N VAL A 2 -12.61 75.23 24.83
CA VAL A 2 -12.27 73.82 25.09
C VAL A 2 -12.07 73.16 23.74
N THR A 3 -10.82 72.90 23.39
CA THR A 3 -10.41 72.28 22.13
C THR A 3 -10.63 70.76 22.23
N LYS A 4 -11.51 70.21 21.41
CA LYS A 4 -11.67 68.75 21.26
C LYS A 4 -10.44 68.18 20.56
N ALA A 5 -9.74 67.24 21.21
CA ALA A 5 -8.70 66.45 20.59
C ALA A 5 -9.32 65.47 19.57
N GLN A 6 -8.88 65.57 18.31
CA GLN A 6 -9.17 64.58 17.27
C GLN A 6 -8.27 63.36 17.48
N THR A 7 -8.88 62.21 17.81
CA THR A 7 -8.20 60.92 17.78
C THR A 7 -8.18 60.39 16.34
N HIS A 8 -7.00 60.33 15.73
CA HIS A 8 -6.80 59.64 14.46
C HIS A 8 -6.95 58.11 14.63
N PRO A 9 -7.68 57.42 13.72
CA PRO A 9 -7.78 55.97 13.77
C PRO A 9 -6.42 55.34 13.43
N GLN A 10 -5.90 54.51 14.33
CA GLN A 10 -4.74 53.68 14.07
C GLN A 10 -5.04 52.72 12.91
N ALA A 11 -4.19 52.74 11.88
CA ALA A 11 -4.27 51.79 10.78
C ALA A 11 -4.14 50.36 11.32
N ARG A 12 -5.09 49.49 10.97
CA ARG A 12 -5.01 48.06 11.31
C ARG A 12 -3.73 47.48 10.69
N PRO A 13 -2.93 46.72 11.44
CA PRO A 13 -1.73 46.09 10.88
C PRO A 13 -2.12 45.17 9.72
N ALA A 14 -1.34 45.21 8.63
CA ALA A 14 -1.54 44.36 7.47
C ALA A 14 -1.52 42.88 7.88
N ALA A 15 -2.43 42.08 7.32
CA ALA A 15 -2.51 40.65 7.62
C ALA A 15 -1.22 39.94 7.18
N LYS A 16 -0.73 39.01 8.01
CA LYS A 16 0.46 38.20 7.67
C LYS A 16 0.19 37.37 6.41
N PRO A 17 1.17 37.21 5.50
CA PRO A 17 1.02 36.33 4.34
C PRO A 17 0.72 34.89 4.76
N LYS A 18 -0.20 34.23 4.04
CA LYS A 18 -0.53 32.82 4.26
C LYS A 18 0.67 31.92 3.95
N THR A 19 0.84 30.88 4.77
CA THR A 19 1.75 29.75 4.54
C THR A 19 1.26 28.88 3.36
N ASP A 20 2.13 28.02 2.84
CA ASP A 20 1.74 27.05 1.79
C ASP A 20 0.63 26.12 2.25
N PHE A 21 0.67 25.71 3.53
CA PHE A 21 -0.37 24.87 4.10
C PHE A 21 -1.72 25.60 4.17
N GLU A 22 -1.74 26.86 4.60
CA GLU A 22 -2.97 27.66 4.66
C GLU A 22 -3.55 27.93 3.27
N ARG A 23 -2.70 28.20 2.27
CA ARG A 23 -3.16 28.31 0.87
C ARG A 23 -3.74 26.99 0.37
N TRP A 24 -3.10 25.87 0.68
CA TRP A 24 -3.62 24.54 0.35
C TRP A 24 -4.94 24.24 1.07
N GLN A 25 -5.12 24.69 2.32
CA GLN A 25 -6.38 24.57 3.04
C GLN A 25 -7.51 25.36 2.38
N ASP A 26 -7.25 26.62 1.98
CA ASP A 26 -8.23 27.41 1.23
C ASP A 26 -8.67 26.66 -0.03
N TYR A 27 -7.71 26.06 -0.75
CA TYR A 27 -7.97 25.28 -1.95
C TYR A 27 -8.81 24.03 -1.69
N VAL A 28 -8.41 23.16 -0.76
CA VAL A 28 -9.17 21.91 -0.49
C VAL A 28 -10.55 22.18 0.13
N ASN A 29 -10.75 23.32 0.81
CA ASN A 29 -12.06 23.73 1.32
C ASN A 29 -13.07 24.05 0.22
N THR A 30 -12.63 24.30 -1.02
CA THR A 30 -13.54 24.43 -2.18
C THR A 30 -14.32 23.14 -2.46
N SER A 31 -13.88 21.99 -1.92
CA SER A 31 -14.60 20.72 -2.03
C SER A 31 -16.04 20.77 -1.51
N ALA A 32 -16.32 21.61 -0.52
CA ALA A 32 -17.69 21.81 -0.04
C ALA A 32 -18.60 22.51 -1.06
N GLN A 33 -18.02 23.32 -1.95
CA GLN A 33 -18.72 24.06 -3.01
C GLN A 33 -18.83 23.25 -4.30
N HIS A 34 -17.85 22.36 -4.56
CA HIS A 34 -17.77 21.54 -5.77
C HIS A 34 -17.67 20.03 -5.47
N PRO A 35 -18.62 19.45 -4.70
CA PRO A 35 -18.50 18.09 -4.21
C PRO A 35 -18.38 17.05 -5.33
N ASP A 36 -19.10 17.23 -6.45
CA ASP A 36 -19.08 16.28 -7.56
C ASP A 36 -17.70 16.16 -8.21
N GLN A 37 -16.96 17.27 -8.29
CA GLN A 37 -15.61 17.30 -8.86
C GLN A 37 -14.62 16.56 -7.96
N TRP A 38 -14.68 16.83 -6.65
CA TRP A 38 -13.78 16.23 -5.66
C TRP A 38 -14.12 14.77 -5.30
N ASN A 39 -15.38 14.37 -5.50
CA ASN A 39 -15.87 13.00 -5.29
C ASN A 39 -15.88 12.15 -6.56
N GLY A 40 -15.42 12.70 -7.70
CA GLY A 40 -15.54 12.06 -9.01
C GLY A 40 -14.90 10.67 -9.12
N TYR A 41 -13.93 10.36 -8.26
CA TYR A 41 -13.25 9.06 -8.22
C TYR A 41 -13.70 8.14 -7.08
N ASP A 42 -14.72 8.51 -6.30
CA ASP A 42 -15.17 7.70 -5.14
C ASP A 42 -15.44 6.24 -5.52
N CYS A 43 -16.08 6.00 -6.66
CA CYS A 43 -16.41 4.64 -7.09
C CYS A 43 -15.20 3.86 -7.63
N ASP A 44 -14.28 4.51 -8.34
CA ASP A 44 -13.02 3.88 -8.74
C ASP A 44 -12.18 3.51 -7.52
N ILE A 45 -12.13 4.40 -6.52
CA ILE A 45 -11.40 4.20 -5.27
C ILE A 45 -12.03 3.05 -4.47
N GLN A 46 -13.36 3.09 -4.24
CA GLN A 46 -14.06 2.04 -3.51
C GLN A 46 -13.90 0.68 -4.20
N SER A 47 -14.08 0.61 -5.53
CA SER A 47 -13.88 -0.63 -6.29
C SER A 47 -12.46 -1.16 -6.16
N ALA A 48 -11.45 -0.31 -6.32
CA ALA A 48 -10.05 -0.72 -6.21
C ALA A 48 -9.73 -1.22 -4.79
N VAL A 49 -10.19 -0.51 -3.76
CA VAL A 49 -9.99 -0.91 -2.37
C VAL A 49 -10.68 -2.23 -2.05
N ILE A 50 -11.90 -2.45 -2.57
CA ILE A 50 -12.61 -3.73 -2.43
C ILE A 50 -11.83 -4.87 -3.09
N GLU A 51 -11.27 -4.67 -4.28
CA GLU A 51 -10.46 -5.68 -4.99
C GLU A 51 -9.23 -6.09 -4.17
N TYR A 52 -8.49 -5.12 -3.63
CA TYR A 52 -7.33 -5.39 -2.77
C TYR A 52 -7.74 -6.02 -1.44
N ASN A 53 -8.75 -5.49 -0.76
CA ASN A 53 -9.25 -6.02 0.51
C ASN A 53 -9.67 -7.48 0.36
N ARG A 54 -10.41 -7.81 -0.71
CA ARG A 54 -10.83 -9.19 -1.00
C ARG A 54 -9.64 -10.11 -1.22
N PHE A 55 -8.63 -9.67 -1.99
CA PHE A 55 -7.45 -10.47 -2.28
C PHE A 55 -6.58 -10.72 -1.03
N LEU A 56 -6.47 -9.73 -0.14
CA LEU A 56 -5.53 -9.75 0.99
C LEU A 56 -6.16 -10.16 2.33
N MET A 57 -7.48 -10.32 2.42
CA MET A 57 -8.19 -10.66 3.66
C MET A 57 -7.69 -11.93 4.36
N GLY A 58 -7.15 -12.90 3.62
CA GLY A 58 -6.56 -14.12 4.19
C GLY A 58 -5.10 -14.00 4.63
N THR A 59 -4.45 -12.85 4.41
CA THR A 59 -3.04 -12.65 4.73
C THR A 59 -2.85 -12.27 6.21
N ALA A 60 -1.81 -12.82 6.84
CA ALA A 60 -1.59 -12.68 8.27
C ALA A 60 -1.51 -11.21 8.71
N GLY A 61 -2.35 -10.84 9.67
CA GLY A 61 -2.38 -9.49 10.26
C GLY A 61 -2.90 -8.40 9.34
N TYR A 62 -3.50 -8.74 8.19
CA TYR A 62 -4.13 -7.73 7.33
C TYR A 62 -5.37 -7.14 7.98
N GLN A 63 -5.55 -5.84 7.79
CA GLN A 63 -6.78 -5.13 8.12
C GLN A 63 -7.29 -4.48 6.84
N PRO A 64 -8.61 -4.51 6.57
CA PRO A 64 -9.17 -3.87 5.39
C PRO A 64 -8.76 -2.40 5.32
N LEU A 65 -8.21 -2.02 4.16
CA LEU A 65 -7.86 -0.65 3.86
C LEU A 65 -9.14 0.18 3.79
N ASP A 66 -9.16 1.32 4.48
CA ASP A 66 -10.22 2.31 4.37
C ASP A 66 -10.06 3.10 3.07
N TRP A 67 -11.10 3.12 2.26
CA TRP A 67 -11.11 3.82 0.98
C TRP A 67 -11.02 5.33 1.12
N GLN A 68 -11.43 5.90 2.27
CA GLN A 68 -11.33 7.33 2.54
C GLN A 68 -9.87 7.78 2.70
N ILE A 69 -8.96 6.91 3.13
CA ILE A 69 -7.51 7.18 3.14
C ILE A 69 -7.01 7.39 1.70
N ILE A 70 -7.43 6.54 0.77
CA ILE A 70 -7.04 6.65 -0.64
C ILE A 70 -7.65 7.90 -1.28
N LYS A 71 -8.90 8.24 -0.94
CA LYS A 71 -9.50 9.51 -1.36
C LYS A 71 -8.71 10.71 -0.86
N ALA A 72 -8.32 10.71 0.42
CA ALA A 72 -7.48 11.75 0.98
C ALA A 72 -6.13 11.87 0.26
N MET A 73 -5.50 10.74 -0.09
CA MET A 73 -4.28 10.75 -0.91
C MET A 73 -4.54 11.43 -2.27
N VAL A 74 -5.57 11.02 -3.01
CA VAL A 74 -5.92 11.63 -4.30
C VAL A 74 -6.15 13.14 -4.18
N TRP A 75 -6.84 13.59 -3.12
CA TRP A 75 -7.07 15.01 -2.84
C TRP A 75 -5.77 15.78 -2.58
N VAL A 76 -4.83 15.18 -1.84
CA VAL A 76 -3.54 15.80 -1.48
C VAL A 76 -2.54 15.78 -2.65
N GLU A 77 -2.49 14.69 -3.40
CA GLU A 77 -1.55 14.46 -4.52
C GLU A 77 -1.80 15.40 -5.70
N THR A 78 -3.07 15.61 -6.05
CA THR A 78 -3.44 16.28 -7.30
C THR A 78 -4.48 17.36 -7.08
N GLY A 79 -5.54 17.05 -6.34
CA GLY A 79 -6.70 17.94 -6.18
C GLY A 79 -7.48 18.17 -7.47
N ALA A 80 -8.74 18.56 -7.33
CA ALA A 80 -9.73 18.50 -8.41
C ALA A 80 -9.48 19.45 -9.59
N ASP A 81 -8.78 20.57 -9.38
CA ASP A 81 -8.51 21.58 -10.42
C ASP A 81 -7.21 21.32 -11.20
N SER A 82 -6.42 20.34 -10.78
CA SER A 82 -5.16 20.03 -11.45
C SER A 82 -5.40 19.35 -12.79
N PRO A 83 -4.65 19.69 -13.86
CA PRO A 83 -4.71 18.97 -15.14
C PRO A 83 -4.42 17.47 -15.03
N LYS A 84 -3.70 17.05 -13.98
CA LYS A 84 -3.42 15.64 -13.71
C LYS A 84 -4.61 14.90 -13.09
N TRP A 85 -5.66 15.59 -12.63
CA TRP A 85 -6.84 14.96 -12.03
C TRP A 85 -7.43 13.91 -12.96
N GLY A 86 -7.62 14.28 -14.23
CA GLY A 86 -8.19 13.42 -15.28
C GLY A 86 -7.30 12.29 -15.80
N SER A 87 -6.05 12.16 -15.34
CA SER A 87 -5.10 11.18 -15.87
C SER A 87 -4.33 10.42 -14.78
N ASN A 88 -3.69 11.16 -13.88
CA ASN A 88 -2.80 10.64 -12.85
C ASN A 88 -3.14 11.23 -11.46
N PRO A 89 -4.33 10.94 -10.90
CA PRO A 89 -4.81 11.56 -9.67
C PRO A 89 -4.03 11.18 -8.40
N ILE A 90 -3.34 10.03 -8.35
CA ILE A 90 -2.54 9.60 -7.18
C ILE A 90 -1.02 9.66 -7.45
N GLN A 91 -0.63 10.35 -8.53
CA GLN A 91 0.76 10.66 -8.94
C GLN A 91 1.70 9.47 -9.16
N ILE A 92 1.18 8.26 -9.35
CA ILE A 92 1.99 7.10 -9.75
C ILE A 92 2.13 6.98 -11.27
N GLY A 93 3.26 6.48 -11.75
CA GLY A 93 3.48 6.23 -13.18
C GLY A 93 3.87 7.47 -13.99
N ASN A 94 4.37 8.50 -13.31
CA ASN A 94 5.16 9.54 -13.97
C ASN A 94 6.40 8.89 -14.68
N PRO A 95 7.00 9.51 -15.71
CA PRO A 95 8.16 8.94 -16.38
C PRO A 95 9.29 8.60 -15.38
N GLY A 96 9.72 7.33 -15.36
CA GLY A 96 10.76 6.86 -14.43
C GLY A 96 10.27 6.54 -13.01
N ASP A 97 8.97 6.59 -12.75
CA ASP A 97 8.39 6.34 -11.43
C ASP A 97 8.85 4.99 -10.84
N PRO A 98 9.53 4.99 -9.69
CA PRO A 98 10.03 3.77 -9.08
C PRO A 98 8.88 2.88 -8.58
N GLY A 99 7.78 3.46 -8.11
CA GLY A 99 6.65 2.71 -7.58
C GLY A 99 5.95 1.87 -8.65
N LEU A 100 5.67 2.46 -9.82
CA LEU A 100 5.12 1.70 -10.94
C LEU A 100 6.09 0.60 -11.39
N ASN A 101 7.39 0.89 -11.45
CA ASN A 101 8.41 -0.10 -11.81
C ASN A 101 8.45 -1.27 -10.82
N THR A 102 8.25 -1.01 -9.52
CA THR A 102 8.15 -2.06 -8.50
C THR A 102 7.01 -3.02 -8.82
N LEU A 103 5.82 -2.50 -9.15
CA LEU A 103 4.64 -3.30 -9.46
C LEU A 103 4.77 -4.09 -10.76
N LEU A 104 5.23 -3.44 -11.84
CA LEU A 104 5.32 -4.09 -13.16
C LEU A 104 6.36 -5.20 -13.20
N ARG A 105 7.35 -5.18 -12.30
CA ARG A 105 8.45 -6.16 -12.25
C ARG A 105 8.31 -7.15 -11.10
N GLY A 106 7.21 -7.13 -10.34
CA GLY A 106 7.02 -8.02 -9.20
C GLY A 106 8.06 -7.82 -8.08
N LYS A 107 8.69 -6.65 -8.01
CA LYS A 107 9.78 -6.38 -7.06
C LYS A 107 9.23 -6.12 -5.67
N GLU A 108 10.10 -6.24 -4.66
CA GLU A 108 9.81 -5.90 -3.26
C GLU A 108 8.59 -6.65 -2.68
N GLY A 109 8.25 -7.82 -3.24
CA GLY A 109 7.08 -8.59 -2.83
C GLY A 109 5.74 -8.13 -3.42
N SER A 110 5.73 -7.18 -4.36
CA SER A 110 4.50 -6.67 -4.97
C SER A 110 3.64 -7.75 -5.66
N ASP A 111 4.24 -8.85 -6.12
CA ASP A 111 3.51 -10.00 -6.67
C ASP A 111 2.59 -10.69 -5.65
N LEU A 112 2.88 -10.55 -4.36
CA LEU A 112 2.03 -11.05 -3.26
C LEU A 112 0.94 -10.05 -2.86
N ILE A 113 1.04 -8.82 -3.36
CA ILE A 113 0.20 -7.69 -2.96
C ILE A 113 -0.85 -7.38 -4.03
N VAL A 114 -0.43 -7.36 -5.30
CA VAL A 114 -1.29 -6.96 -6.42
C VAL A 114 -2.13 -8.14 -6.89
N PRO A 115 -3.48 -8.03 -6.85
CA PRO A 115 -4.37 -9.07 -7.37
C PRO A 115 -4.01 -9.46 -8.80
N PRO A 116 -3.99 -10.76 -9.17
CA PRO A 116 -3.63 -11.19 -10.52
C PRO A 116 -4.45 -10.53 -11.64
N ALA A 117 -5.74 -10.28 -11.40
CA ALA A 117 -6.63 -9.59 -12.34
C ALA A 117 -6.26 -8.12 -12.59
N ILE A 118 -5.62 -7.47 -11.60
CA ILE A 118 -5.07 -6.12 -11.75
C ILE A 118 -3.70 -6.19 -12.42
N ARG A 119 -2.81 -7.07 -11.92
CA ARG A 119 -1.43 -7.23 -12.40
C ARG A 119 -1.34 -7.48 -13.91
N THR A 120 -2.22 -8.32 -14.44
CA THR A 120 -2.26 -8.66 -15.88
C THR A 120 -2.70 -7.50 -16.78
N LYS A 121 -3.35 -6.48 -16.22
CA LYS A 121 -3.85 -5.31 -16.96
C LYS A 121 -2.99 -4.05 -16.75
N LEU A 122 -2.23 -4.00 -15.66
CA LEU A 122 -1.32 -2.90 -15.38
C LEU A 122 -0.23 -2.79 -16.46
N ASN A 123 -0.13 -1.61 -17.05
CA ASN A 123 0.98 -1.22 -17.92
C ASN A 123 1.21 0.29 -17.81
N ALA A 124 2.41 0.74 -18.20
CA ALA A 124 2.80 2.14 -18.01
C ALA A 124 1.90 3.14 -18.74
N ALA A 125 1.44 2.82 -19.96
CA ALA A 125 0.55 3.71 -20.71
C ALA A 125 -0.80 3.88 -20.00
N SER A 126 -1.41 2.77 -19.55
CA SER A 126 -2.70 2.81 -18.85
C SER A 126 -2.63 3.54 -17.51
N VAL A 127 -1.57 3.31 -16.73
CA VAL A 127 -1.41 3.95 -15.41
C VAL A 127 -1.20 5.45 -15.54
N ALA A 128 -0.54 5.92 -16.61
CA ALA A 128 -0.29 7.34 -16.83
C ALA A 128 -1.51 8.11 -17.35
N THR A 129 -2.51 7.43 -17.92
CA THR A 129 -3.61 8.08 -18.67
C THR A 129 -5.01 7.73 -18.19
N VAL A 130 -5.18 6.63 -17.44
CA VAL A 130 -6.49 6.16 -16.99
C VAL A 130 -6.56 6.22 -15.46
N PRO A 131 -7.35 7.13 -14.87
CA PRO A 131 -7.48 7.31 -13.42
C PRO A 131 -7.74 6.01 -12.65
N ALA A 132 -8.62 5.15 -13.15
CA ALA A 132 -8.95 3.88 -12.51
C ALA A 132 -7.75 2.92 -12.37
N TRP A 133 -6.84 2.92 -13.37
CA TRP A 133 -5.59 2.13 -13.32
C TRP A 133 -4.52 2.83 -12.49
N ASN A 134 -4.50 4.17 -12.54
CA ASN A 134 -3.64 4.99 -11.70
C ASN A 134 -3.88 4.74 -10.21
N ILE A 135 -5.14 4.79 -9.77
CA ILE A 135 -5.55 4.54 -8.39
C ILE A 135 -5.19 3.11 -7.96
N ARG A 136 -5.48 2.10 -8.79
CA ARG A 136 -5.12 0.70 -8.50
C ARG A 136 -3.61 0.49 -8.36
N ALA A 137 -2.81 1.16 -9.20
CA ALA A 137 -1.36 1.13 -9.08
C ALA A 137 -0.92 1.84 -7.77
N GLY A 138 -1.47 3.00 -7.45
CA GLY A 138 -1.14 3.73 -6.22
C GLY A 138 -1.43 2.90 -4.96
N ILE A 139 -2.59 2.26 -4.90
CA ILE A 139 -2.94 1.34 -3.80
C ILE A 139 -1.97 0.17 -3.73
N GLY A 140 -1.66 -0.46 -4.87
CA GLY A 140 -0.71 -1.58 -4.93
C GLY A 140 0.67 -1.21 -4.42
N TYR A 141 1.16 -0.02 -4.79
CA TYR A 141 2.44 0.49 -4.32
C TYR A 141 2.40 0.81 -2.82
N LEU A 142 1.36 1.52 -2.35
CA LEU A 142 1.17 1.81 -0.93
C LEU A 142 1.20 0.53 -0.08
N LEU A 143 0.40 -0.46 -0.47
CA LEU A 143 0.32 -1.74 0.23
C LEU A 143 1.65 -2.51 0.18
N THR A 144 2.38 -2.45 -0.93
CA THR A 144 3.73 -3.02 -1.03
C THR A 144 4.68 -2.40 0.00
N ARG A 145 4.61 -1.07 0.20
CA ARG A 145 5.42 -0.37 1.20
C ARG A 145 4.94 -0.61 2.64
N MET A 146 3.65 -0.87 2.85
CA MET A 146 3.09 -1.19 4.16
C MET A 146 3.38 -2.62 4.61
N ALA A 147 3.45 -3.57 3.69
CA ALA A 147 3.68 -4.97 4.00
C ALA A 147 5.06 -5.21 4.66
N LYS A 148 5.10 -6.21 5.53
CA LYS A 148 6.30 -6.78 6.12
C LYS A 148 6.49 -8.17 5.52
N PHE A 149 7.70 -8.43 5.04
CA PHE A 149 8.03 -9.68 4.36
C PHE A 149 9.08 -10.48 5.13
N SER A 150 9.05 -11.79 4.96
CA SER A 150 10.09 -12.70 5.42
C SER A 150 10.22 -13.86 4.44
N ILE A 151 11.39 -14.51 4.39
CA ILE A 151 11.54 -15.78 3.67
C ILE A 151 11.25 -16.90 4.66
N GLN A 152 10.23 -17.71 4.36
CA GLN A 152 9.81 -18.83 5.20
C GLN A 152 9.70 -20.12 4.39
N SER A 153 9.79 -21.26 5.08
CA SER A 153 9.47 -22.55 4.48
C SER A 153 7.97 -22.68 4.33
N VAL A 154 7.49 -22.75 3.10
CA VAL A 154 6.07 -22.91 2.77
C VAL A 154 5.88 -24.30 2.19
N PRO A 155 5.02 -25.16 2.79
CA PRO A 155 4.64 -26.43 2.20
C PRO A 155 4.04 -26.23 0.80
N ASP A 156 4.36 -27.15 -0.10
CA ASP A 156 3.77 -27.16 -1.44
C ASP A 156 2.28 -27.53 -1.39
N ALA A 157 1.57 -27.36 -2.50
CA ALA A 157 0.16 -27.74 -2.62
C ALA A 157 -0.08 -29.23 -2.31
N ASP A 158 0.93 -30.07 -2.61
CA ASP A 158 0.99 -31.45 -2.16
C ASP A 158 1.37 -31.52 -0.67
N ASN A 159 0.33 -31.51 0.18
CA ASN A 159 0.47 -31.51 1.64
C ASN A 159 0.84 -32.88 2.24
N LYS A 160 1.13 -33.89 1.41
CA LYS A 160 1.44 -35.24 1.86
C LYS A 160 2.82 -35.32 2.54
N VAL A 161 2.89 -36.19 3.55
CA VAL A 161 4.15 -36.58 4.17
C VAL A 161 4.62 -37.87 3.53
N TYR A 162 5.87 -37.87 3.10
CA TYR A 162 6.57 -38.96 2.45
C TYR A 162 7.68 -39.49 3.35
N ASP A 163 8.12 -40.71 3.06
CA ASP A 163 9.25 -41.35 3.73
C ASP A 163 10.44 -41.43 2.77
N VAL A 164 11.65 -41.28 3.30
CA VAL A 164 12.90 -41.45 2.56
C VAL A 164 13.93 -42.19 3.42
N THR A 165 14.55 -43.20 2.83
CA THR A 165 15.63 -43.96 3.48
C THR A 165 16.96 -43.24 3.32
N VAL A 166 17.57 -42.91 4.44
CA VAL A 166 18.89 -42.27 4.54
C VAL A 166 19.97 -43.18 3.93
N LYS A 167 20.80 -42.61 3.06
CA LYS A 167 21.96 -43.26 2.45
C LYS A 167 23.25 -42.80 3.13
N ALA A 168 24.33 -43.55 2.94
CA ALA A 168 25.65 -43.15 3.42
C ALA A 168 26.05 -41.79 2.82
N GLY A 169 26.44 -40.84 3.68
CA GLY A 169 26.83 -39.49 3.28
C GLY A 169 25.67 -38.49 3.12
N ASP A 170 24.43 -38.90 3.39
CA ASP A 170 23.29 -37.99 3.45
C ASP A 170 23.37 -37.05 4.66
N SER A 171 22.81 -35.86 4.46
CA SER A 171 22.47 -34.92 5.53
C SER A 171 21.01 -34.50 5.34
N LEU A 172 20.37 -33.96 6.38
CA LEU A 172 19.00 -33.43 6.26
C LEU A 172 18.90 -32.39 5.13
N ASP A 173 19.90 -31.53 4.98
CA ASP A 173 19.92 -30.53 3.91
C ASP A 173 20.05 -31.15 2.51
N LYS A 174 20.92 -32.17 2.33
CA LYS A 174 21.02 -32.90 1.05
C LYS A 174 19.71 -33.61 0.69
N ILE A 175 19.11 -34.29 1.66
CA ILE A 175 17.83 -34.97 1.46
C ILE A 175 16.72 -33.96 1.15
N ALA A 176 16.64 -32.85 1.90
CA ALA A 176 15.65 -31.81 1.66
C ALA A 176 15.71 -31.32 0.20
N ARG A 177 16.91 -30.96 -0.28
CA ARG A 177 17.10 -30.51 -1.67
C ARG A 177 16.74 -31.59 -2.69
N ALA A 178 17.17 -32.83 -2.45
CA ALA A 178 16.89 -33.95 -3.35
C ALA A 178 15.40 -34.28 -3.45
N GLN A 179 14.63 -34.03 -2.38
CA GLN A 179 13.20 -34.34 -2.31
C GLN A 179 12.28 -33.12 -2.54
N GLY A 180 12.83 -31.96 -2.90
CA GLY A 180 12.03 -30.75 -3.11
C GLY A 180 11.39 -30.22 -1.82
N SER A 181 12.12 -30.29 -0.72
CA SER A 181 11.72 -29.84 0.62
C SER A 181 12.72 -28.79 1.15
N THR A 182 12.42 -28.21 2.32
CA THR A 182 13.36 -27.37 3.07
C THR A 182 13.93 -28.11 4.27
N LEU A 183 15.09 -27.64 4.75
CA LEU A 183 15.68 -28.13 5.99
C LEU A 183 14.78 -27.88 7.21
N THR A 184 14.08 -26.74 7.23
CA THR A 184 13.14 -26.38 8.30
C THR A 184 12.01 -27.41 8.39
N GLU A 185 11.44 -27.78 7.25
CA GLU A 185 10.37 -28.76 7.16
C GLU A 185 10.83 -30.16 7.59
N LEU A 186 12.00 -30.60 7.12
CA LEU A 186 12.56 -31.90 7.54
C LEU A 186 12.82 -31.97 9.04
N ARG A 187 13.37 -30.90 9.63
CA ARG A 187 13.60 -30.86 11.09
C ARG A 187 12.30 -30.90 11.87
N ALA A 188 11.26 -30.19 11.40
CA ALA A 188 9.96 -30.18 12.04
C ALA A 188 9.28 -31.56 12.02
N LEU A 189 9.42 -32.31 10.92
CA LEU A 189 8.83 -33.64 10.77
C LEU A 189 9.62 -34.77 11.45
N ASN A 190 10.88 -34.51 11.82
CA ASN A 190 11.76 -35.51 12.46
C ASN A 190 12.38 -34.95 13.75
N PRO A 191 11.55 -34.61 14.76
CA PRO A 191 12.07 -34.13 16.04
C PRO A 191 12.96 -35.22 16.64
N GLY A 192 14.23 -34.90 16.88
CA GLY A 192 15.23 -35.83 17.43
C GLY A 192 16.14 -36.51 16.42
N ALA A 193 15.93 -36.32 15.11
CA ALA A 193 16.89 -36.75 14.09
C ALA A 193 18.06 -35.74 13.98
N SER A 194 18.93 -35.72 15.00
CA SER A 194 20.12 -34.85 15.02
C SER A 194 21.31 -35.44 14.26
N ALA A 195 21.41 -36.77 14.24
CA ALA A 195 22.41 -37.52 13.47
C ALA A 195 21.73 -38.60 12.64
N LEU A 196 21.90 -38.55 11.32
CA LEU A 196 21.33 -39.51 10.39
C LEU A 196 22.20 -40.77 10.32
N LYS A 197 21.55 -41.94 10.36
CA LYS A 197 22.20 -43.25 10.16
C LYS A 197 21.77 -43.87 8.83
N PRO A 198 22.68 -44.44 8.03
CA PRO A 198 22.30 -45.17 6.82
C PRO A 198 21.25 -46.25 7.14
N GLY A 199 20.21 -46.34 6.31
CA GLY A 199 19.07 -47.24 6.50
C GLY A 199 17.95 -46.69 7.40
N GLN A 200 18.16 -45.56 8.09
CA GLN A 200 17.10 -44.88 8.82
C GLN A 200 16.05 -44.34 7.83
N VAL A 201 14.77 -44.50 8.16
CA VAL A 201 13.68 -43.88 7.41
C VAL A 201 13.31 -42.56 8.11
N ILE A 202 13.29 -41.47 7.36
CA ILE A 202 12.87 -40.15 7.85
C ILE A 202 11.72 -39.60 7.01
N LYS A 203 10.95 -38.69 7.61
CA LYS A 203 9.78 -38.06 7.00
C LYS A 203 10.17 -36.77 6.28
N TYR A 204 9.50 -36.47 5.17
CA TYR A 204 9.58 -35.17 4.53
C TYR A 204 8.24 -34.78 3.93
N ARG A 205 8.07 -33.48 3.68
CA ARG A 205 6.95 -32.93 2.92
C ARG A 205 7.54 -31.93 1.95
N LYS A 206 7.02 -31.85 0.72
CA LYS A 206 7.50 -30.88 -0.25
C LYS A 206 7.26 -29.47 0.26
N ALA A 207 8.27 -28.63 0.15
CA ALA A 207 8.26 -27.26 0.66
C ALA A 207 9.35 -26.45 -0.02
N ALA A 208 9.12 -25.15 -0.16
CA ALA A 208 10.11 -24.23 -0.71
C ALA A 208 10.31 -23.03 0.23
N MET A 209 11.52 -22.47 0.21
CA MET A 209 11.77 -21.17 0.83
C MET A 209 11.15 -20.09 -0.06
N GLN A 210 10.09 -19.46 0.42
CA GLN A 210 9.32 -18.47 -0.32
C GLN A 210 9.21 -17.18 0.49
N GLN A 211 9.16 -16.06 -0.21
CA GLN A 211 8.78 -14.80 0.42
C GLN A 211 7.29 -14.86 0.79
N VAL A 212 6.98 -14.49 2.03
CA VAL A 212 5.62 -14.43 2.55
C VAL A 212 5.36 -13.10 3.24
N ILE A 213 4.09 -12.70 3.30
CA ILE A 213 3.65 -11.55 4.09
C ILE A 213 3.52 -12.00 5.54
N THR A 214 4.27 -11.36 6.44
CA THR A 214 4.28 -11.66 7.88
C THR A 214 3.53 -10.65 8.73
N GLY A 215 3.10 -9.55 8.12
CA GLY A 215 2.29 -8.53 8.78
C GLY A 215 2.30 -7.23 8.01
N TRP A 216 1.69 -6.22 8.62
CA TRP A 216 1.44 -4.94 7.98
C TRP A 216 1.81 -3.79 8.92
N ARG A 217 2.20 -2.65 8.33
CA ARG A 217 2.23 -1.37 9.02
C ARG A 217 0.79 -0.80 9.03
N PRO A 218 0.32 -0.20 10.14
CA PRO A 218 -1.00 0.43 10.17
C PRO A 218 -1.16 1.50 9.10
N ALA A 219 -2.34 1.61 8.49
CA ALA A 219 -2.66 2.64 7.50
C ALA A 219 -3.00 3.99 8.18
N THR A 220 -2.08 4.53 8.97
CA THR A 220 -2.22 5.89 9.53
C THR A 220 -1.71 6.92 8.52
N THR A 221 -2.19 8.16 8.62
CA THR A 221 -1.71 9.29 7.79
C THR A 221 -0.20 9.48 7.88
N GLN A 222 0.38 9.29 9.07
CA GLN A 222 1.83 9.33 9.27
C GLN A 222 2.56 8.23 8.50
N ASN A 223 2.06 6.98 8.55
CA ASN A 223 2.68 5.89 7.81
C ASN A 223 2.52 6.06 6.30
N VAL A 224 1.35 6.51 5.84
CA VAL A 224 1.12 6.83 4.42
C VAL A 224 2.11 7.91 3.96
N ALA A 225 2.27 9.00 4.72
CA ALA A 225 3.19 10.07 4.39
C ALA A 225 4.65 9.59 4.28
N VAL A 226 5.11 8.74 5.22
CA VAL A 226 6.49 8.22 5.22
C VAL A 226 6.73 7.18 4.12
N LEU A 227 5.71 6.41 3.76
CA LEU A 227 5.87 5.25 2.87
C LEU A 227 5.55 5.56 1.41
N TYR A 228 4.67 6.53 1.14
CA TYR A 228 4.19 6.86 -0.20
C TYR A 228 4.80 8.14 -0.75
N ASN A 229 4.81 9.22 0.05
CA ASN A 229 5.26 10.53 -0.39
C ASN A 229 6.77 10.72 -0.22
N VAL A 230 7.36 11.53 -1.11
CA VAL A 230 8.76 11.98 -1.03
C VAL A 230 8.77 13.51 -1.06
N GLY A 231 9.18 14.13 0.05
CA GLY A 231 9.61 15.53 0.06
C GLY A 231 8.59 16.59 0.53
N ASP A 232 7.32 16.24 0.80
CA ASP A 232 6.39 17.16 1.49
C ASP A 232 6.32 16.84 3.00
N PRO A 233 6.98 17.65 3.87
CA PRO A 233 6.96 17.42 5.32
C PRO A 233 5.59 17.66 5.95
N THR A 234 4.66 18.32 5.24
CA THR A 234 3.30 18.60 5.71
C THR A 234 2.26 17.57 5.26
N TYR A 235 2.67 16.56 4.48
CA TYR A 235 1.76 15.61 3.84
C TYR A 235 0.85 14.87 4.83
N ALA A 236 1.37 14.38 5.96
CA ALA A 236 0.56 13.73 6.99
C ALA A 236 -0.54 14.67 7.51
N ARG A 237 -0.18 15.94 7.80
CA ARG A 237 -1.12 16.97 8.26
C ARG A 237 -2.16 17.33 7.20
N LYS A 238 -1.78 17.31 5.92
CA LYS A 238 -2.72 17.48 4.80
C LYS A 238 -3.71 16.32 4.71
N LEU A 239 -3.23 15.08 4.87
CA LEU A 239 -4.11 13.90 4.92
C LEU A 239 -5.10 13.98 6.09
N ASP A 240 -4.64 14.34 7.29
CA ASP A 240 -5.51 14.48 8.46
C ASP A 240 -6.62 15.52 8.22
N TYR A 241 -6.25 16.66 7.62
CA TYR A 241 -7.20 17.72 7.28
C TYR A 241 -8.20 17.27 6.20
N ALA A 242 -7.71 16.65 5.13
CA ALA A 242 -8.55 16.13 4.04
C ALA A 242 -9.53 15.05 4.55
N LEU A 243 -9.07 14.12 5.40
CA LEU A 243 -9.93 13.11 6.02
C LEU A 243 -11.04 13.74 6.86
N THR A 244 -10.73 14.80 7.62
CA THR A 244 -11.75 15.52 8.38
C THR A 244 -12.84 16.09 7.46
N LEU A 245 -12.46 16.67 6.32
CA LEU A 245 -13.43 17.16 5.34
C LEU A 245 -14.22 16.02 4.68
N ILE A 246 -13.55 14.93 4.31
CA ILE A 246 -14.15 13.76 3.67
C ILE A 246 -15.18 13.10 4.59
N HIS A 247 -14.88 12.93 5.87
CA HIS A 247 -15.79 12.32 6.85
C HIS A 247 -17.04 13.18 7.09
N ASN A 248 -16.91 14.51 7.02
CA ASN A 248 -18.02 15.44 7.17
C ASN A 248 -18.79 15.67 5.85
N GLY A 249 -18.22 15.25 4.73
CA GLY A 249 -18.79 15.41 3.38
C GLY A 249 -19.72 14.27 2.97
N LYS A 250 -20.36 14.44 1.82
CA LYS A 250 -21.13 13.36 1.18
C LYS A 250 -20.18 12.54 0.29
N ALA A 251 -20.36 11.22 0.29
CA ALA A 251 -19.73 10.33 -0.68
C ALA A 251 -20.60 10.21 -1.95
N ALA A 252 -20.00 9.91 -3.10
CA ALA A 252 -20.77 9.56 -4.28
C ALA A 252 -21.51 8.24 -4.09
N ALA A 253 -22.74 8.14 -4.63
CA ALA A 253 -23.49 6.88 -4.64
C ALA A 253 -22.96 5.98 -5.75
N CYS A 254 -22.21 4.94 -5.37
CA CYS A 254 -21.71 3.95 -6.31
C CYS A 254 -22.78 2.90 -6.59
N LYS A 255 -22.95 2.57 -7.88
CA LYS A 255 -23.90 1.55 -8.35
C LYS A 255 -23.24 0.18 -8.43
#